data_AF-A0A7C6XHP5-F1
#
_entry.id   AF-A0A7C6XHP5-F1
#
_cell.length_a   1.000
_cell.length_b   1.000
_cell.length_c   1.000
_cell.angle_alpha   90.00
_cell.angle_beta   90.00
_cell.angle_gamma   90.00
#
_symmetry.space_group_name_H-M   'P 1'
#
loop_
_entity.id
_entity.type
_entity.pdbx_description
1 polymer ?
#
loop_
_entity_poly.entity_id
_entity_poly.type
_entity_poly.pdbx_seq_one_letter_code
_entity_poly.pdbx_strand_id
1 'polypeptide(L)'
;MGATVTPSPTASDTPTATCTPSPTPSRTPTATRTPSVVPSHTPTRTATAADTPTATPTARIPDSICLSEFLPAPGAAVDWDGDGHADYLDEWIELYNNLEHDVDLVGWALDDVLGGGERAHVFPEGSVLRAGEYRAFYRRDTRLALNNTGDAVHLLAPDGTVVEAAVYHTTAPDVAHSRRRPCSGPWRMNWQPTPGKVNTIVPWQAGGGSGWTTHLPIAWR
;
A
#
# COMPACT_ATOMS: atom_id res chain seq x y z
N MET A 1 36.52 -74.68 21.87
CA MET A 1 37.32 -73.73 21.06
C MET A 1 36.67 -72.37 21.19
N GLY A 2 37.45 -71.31 21.43
CA GLY A 2 36.95 -69.93 21.53
C GLY A 2 38.01 -68.98 20.97
N ALA A 3 37.59 -67.89 20.34
CA ALA A 3 38.48 -66.96 19.65
C ALA A 3 38.70 -65.69 20.48
N THR A 4 39.95 -65.28 20.61
CA THR A 4 40.39 -64.08 21.34
C THR A 4 40.23 -62.82 20.47
N VAL A 5 39.90 -61.69 21.10
CA VAL A 5 39.79 -60.37 20.44
C VAL A 5 40.86 -59.43 20.98
N THR A 6 41.62 -58.79 20.08
CA THR A 6 42.51 -57.66 20.39
C THR A 6 42.54 -56.72 19.18
N PRO A 7 42.39 -55.40 19.39
CA PRO A 7 43.44 -54.51 18.90
C PRO A 7 43.80 -53.37 19.87
N SER A 8 45.02 -52.85 19.72
CA SER A 8 45.56 -51.63 20.33
C SER A 8 46.73 -51.17 19.44
N PRO A 9 46.92 -49.86 19.16
CA PRO A 9 47.79 -49.07 20.04
C PRO A 9 47.35 -47.60 20.25
N THR A 10 47.95 -46.98 21.26
CA THR A 10 47.82 -45.55 21.62
C THR A 10 48.81 -44.66 20.86
N ALA A 11 48.40 -43.43 20.56
CA ALA A 11 49.30 -42.27 20.41
C ALA A 11 48.63 -41.04 21.04
N SER A 12 49.42 -40.08 21.54
CA SER A 12 48.95 -38.92 22.29
C SER A 12 49.95 -37.77 22.14
N ASP A 13 49.50 -36.60 21.65
CA ASP A 13 50.32 -35.40 21.57
C ASP A 13 49.54 -34.14 21.95
N THR A 14 50.20 -33.25 22.70
CA THR A 14 49.72 -31.91 23.04
C THR A 14 50.91 -31.05 23.47
N PRO A 15 51.11 -29.89 22.83
CA PRO A 15 51.79 -28.77 23.47
C PRO A 15 50.99 -27.46 23.41
N THR A 16 50.87 -26.80 24.56
CA THR A 16 50.30 -25.46 24.74
C THR A 16 51.29 -24.37 24.34
N ALA A 17 50.82 -23.22 23.84
CA ALA A 17 51.58 -21.98 23.81
C ALA A 17 50.72 -20.78 24.27
N THR A 18 51.22 -20.01 25.23
CA THR A 18 50.60 -18.76 25.73
C THR A 18 51.72 -17.76 25.99
N CYS A 19 51.62 -16.56 25.44
CA CYS A 19 52.61 -15.49 25.66
C CYS A 19 51.93 -14.11 25.75
N THR A 20 52.26 -13.37 26.82
CA THR A 20 51.83 -11.99 27.08
C THR A 20 53.07 -11.17 27.52
N PRO A 21 53.30 -9.93 27.00
CA PRO A 21 54.37 -9.07 27.51
C PRO A 21 53.96 -7.62 27.88
N SER A 22 54.83 -6.96 28.67
CA SER A 22 54.77 -5.56 29.15
C SER A 22 56.08 -5.21 29.93
N PRO A 23 56.36 -3.98 30.46
CA PRO A 23 55.61 -2.72 30.42
C PRO A 23 56.47 -1.44 30.13
N THR A 24 55.86 -0.25 30.33
CA THR A 24 56.37 0.99 31.00
C THR A 24 57.83 0.98 31.54
N PRO A 25 58.68 2.05 31.42
CA PRO A 25 58.42 3.52 31.55
C PRO A 25 58.95 4.40 30.37
N SER A 26 58.60 5.70 30.13
CA SER A 26 58.63 6.95 30.95
C SER A 26 60.06 7.48 31.25
N ARG A 27 60.43 8.78 31.18
CA ARG A 27 59.68 10.07 31.29
C ARG A 27 59.66 10.85 29.94
N THR A 28 59.96 12.16 29.70
CA THR A 28 60.52 13.33 30.43
C THR A 28 60.13 14.65 29.66
N PRO A 29 60.12 15.90 30.22
CA PRO A 29 59.27 17.00 29.70
C PRO A 29 59.96 18.27 29.14
N THR A 30 59.19 19.06 28.35
CA THR A 30 59.40 20.50 28.11
C THR A 30 58.04 21.22 28.17
N ALA A 31 57.92 22.30 28.95
CA ALA A 31 56.71 23.13 29.02
C ALA A 31 57.01 24.57 28.57
N THR A 32 56.07 25.23 27.86
CA THR A 32 56.03 26.70 27.71
C THR A 32 54.67 27.20 27.18
N ARG A 33 54.00 28.03 28.01
CA ARG A 33 53.01 29.10 27.73
C ARG A 33 51.65 28.77 27.05
N THR A 34 50.60 28.93 27.85
CA THR A 34 49.20 29.26 27.49
C THR A 34 49.09 30.75 27.06
N PRO A 35 48.29 31.12 26.03
CA PRO A 35 46.87 31.48 26.21
C PRO A 35 45.94 30.67 25.28
N SER A 36 44.75 30.20 25.67
CA SER A 36 43.58 30.89 26.28
C SER A 36 42.71 31.68 25.29
N VAL A 37 41.98 30.97 24.43
CA VAL A 37 40.62 31.36 23.98
C VAL A 37 39.75 30.09 23.98
N VAL A 38 38.52 30.18 24.49
CA VAL A 38 37.51 29.12 24.37
C VAL A 38 36.43 29.57 23.39
N PRO A 39 36.14 28.74 22.39
CA PRO A 39 34.77 28.58 21.92
C PRO A 39 34.33 27.12 22.02
N SER A 40 33.15 26.88 22.58
CA SER A 40 32.56 25.54 22.59
C SER A 40 31.98 25.22 21.21
N HIS A 41 32.47 24.15 20.59
CA HIS A 41 31.98 23.62 19.32
C HIS A 41 31.58 22.15 19.52
N THR A 42 30.46 21.92 20.21
CA THR A 42 29.82 20.60 20.23
C THR A 42 29.57 20.16 18.79
N PRO A 43 30.09 19.01 18.32
CA PRO A 43 29.79 18.51 16.99
C PRO A 43 28.38 17.94 16.96
N THR A 44 27.39 18.82 16.80
CA THR A 44 26.01 18.42 16.52
C THR A 44 26.01 17.53 15.29
N ARG A 45 25.57 16.28 15.43
CA ARG A 45 25.26 15.43 14.28
C ARG A 45 24.07 16.06 13.57
N THR A 46 24.32 16.87 12.56
CA THR A 46 23.29 17.36 11.63
C THR A 46 22.54 16.13 11.14
N ALA A 47 21.25 16.04 11.47
CA ALA A 47 20.41 14.99 10.93
C ALA A 47 20.42 15.12 9.41
N THR A 48 20.77 14.04 8.71
CA THR A 48 20.59 13.95 7.26
C THR A 48 19.15 14.35 6.94
N ALA A 49 18.95 15.33 6.08
CA ALA A 49 17.63 15.62 5.56
C ALA A 49 17.12 14.34 4.89
N ALA A 50 16.04 13.76 5.41
CA ALA A 50 15.45 12.60 4.78
C ALA A 50 14.98 13.03 3.39
N ASP A 51 15.48 12.36 2.35
CA ASP A 51 15.01 12.56 0.98
C ASP A 51 13.54 12.15 0.93
N THR A 52 12.65 13.14 1.08
CA THR A 52 11.22 12.96 0.92
C THR A 52 11.01 12.37 -0.46
N PRO A 53 10.38 11.18 -0.60
CA PRO A 53 10.16 10.58 -1.91
C PRO A 53 9.30 11.54 -2.73
N THR A 54 9.92 12.15 -3.75
CA THR A 54 9.23 13.05 -4.68
C THR A 54 8.06 12.29 -5.26
N ALA A 55 6.84 12.71 -4.95
CA ALA A 55 5.64 12.03 -5.39
C ALA A 55 5.66 11.90 -6.92
N THR A 56 5.82 10.66 -7.40
CA THR A 56 5.86 10.36 -8.83
C THR A 56 4.64 11.01 -9.49
N PRO A 57 4.83 11.86 -10.51
CA PRO A 57 3.71 12.53 -11.15
C PRO A 57 2.80 11.45 -11.75
N THR A 58 1.60 11.29 -11.17
CA THR A 58 0.63 10.29 -11.61
C THR A 58 0.36 10.51 -13.08
N ALA A 59 0.74 9.55 -13.91
CA ALA A 59 0.52 9.62 -15.35
C ALA A 59 -0.97 9.86 -15.61
N ARG A 60 -1.30 10.86 -16.43
CA ARG A 60 -2.66 10.95 -16.96
C ARG A 60 -2.84 9.79 -17.92
N ILE A 61 -3.89 9.00 -17.74
CA ILE A 61 -4.37 8.05 -18.73
C ILE A 61 -5.38 8.82 -19.60
N PRO A 62 -4.99 9.30 -20.80
CA PRO A 62 -5.97 9.82 -21.74
C PRO A 62 -6.87 8.68 -22.21
N ASP A 63 -8.13 9.04 -22.45
CA ASP A 63 -8.99 8.39 -23.45
C ASP A 63 -9.11 6.86 -23.27
N SER A 64 -9.34 6.45 -22.01
CA SER A 64 -9.53 5.07 -21.56
C SER A 64 -10.48 5.03 -20.35
N ILE A 65 -10.88 3.83 -19.92
CA ILE A 65 -11.40 3.63 -18.56
C ILE A 65 -10.23 3.63 -17.55
N CYS A 66 -10.52 3.86 -16.27
CA CYS A 66 -9.52 3.92 -15.21
C CYS A 66 -10.13 3.67 -13.84
N LEU A 67 -9.29 3.52 -12.81
CA LEU A 67 -9.74 3.48 -11.42
C LEU A 67 -10.25 4.87 -10.99
N SER A 68 -11.24 4.98 -10.10
CA SER A 68 -11.73 6.28 -9.59
C SER A 68 -11.76 6.38 -8.08
N GLU A 69 -12.28 5.35 -7.42
CA GLU A 69 -12.27 5.17 -5.97
C GLU A 69 -12.16 3.67 -5.65
N PHE A 70 -11.68 3.30 -4.46
CA PHE A 70 -11.75 1.91 -3.97
C PHE A 70 -11.73 1.88 -2.43
N LEU A 71 -12.41 0.92 -1.82
CA LEU A 71 -12.57 0.77 -0.38
C LEU A 71 -12.06 -0.63 0.04
N PRO A 72 -10.80 -0.75 0.53
CA PRO A 72 -10.22 -2.05 0.89
C PRO A 72 -10.76 -2.65 2.19
N ALA A 73 -11.18 -1.81 3.14
CA ALA A 73 -11.56 -2.22 4.48
C ALA A 73 -12.96 -1.71 4.84
N PRO A 74 -14.02 -2.47 4.56
CA PRO A 74 -15.34 -2.19 5.13
C PRO A 74 -15.33 -2.18 6.66
N GLY A 75 -16.15 -1.33 7.26
CA GLY A 75 -16.50 -1.40 8.66
C GLY A 75 -17.89 -2.01 8.86
N ALA A 76 -18.14 -2.59 10.03
CA ALA A 76 -19.44 -3.15 10.41
C ALA A 76 -20.49 -2.07 10.76
N ALA A 77 -20.45 -0.94 10.06
CA ALA A 77 -21.24 0.26 10.34
C ALA A 77 -21.99 0.81 9.10
N VAL A 78 -21.55 0.46 7.89
CA VAL A 78 -22.17 0.87 6.64
C VAL A 78 -22.33 -0.36 5.74
N ASP A 79 -23.57 -0.68 5.42
CA ASP A 79 -23.95 -1.51 4.28
C ASP A 79 -23.69 -0.68 3.01
N TRP A 80 -22.59 -0.99 2.32
CA TRP A 80 -22.14 -0.28 1.13
C TRP A 80 -22.78 -0.85 -0.14
N ASP A 81 -23.08 -2.16 -0.15
CA ASP A 81 -23.50 -2.89 -1.34
C ASP A 81 -25.03 -3.01 -1.52
N GLY A 82 -25.79 -2.75 -0.45
CA GLY A 82 -27.24 -2.61 -0.39
C GLY A 82 -28.02 -3.88 -0.03
N ASP A 83 -27.39 -4.97 0.42
CA ASP A 83 -28.08 -6.24 0.68
C ASP A 83 -28.72 -6.40 2.08
N GLY A 84 -28.42 -5.49 3.01
CA GLY A 84 -28.91 -5.48 4.39
C GLY A 84 -27.90 -5.93 5.45
N HIS A 85 -26.69 -6.32 5.04
CA HIS A 85 -25.56 -6.62 5.93
C HIS A 85 -24.43 -5.61 5.72
N ALA A 86 -23.57 -5.47 6.72
CA ALA A 86 -22.34 -4.68 6.63
C ALA A 86 -21.19 -5.61 7.06
N ASP A 87 -20.57 -6.30 6.11
CA ASP A 87 -19.48 -7.23 6.36
C ASP A 87 -18.26 -6.97 5.45
N TYR A 88 -17.51 -7.99 5.06
CA TYR A 88 -16.29 -7.87 4.24
C TYR A 88 -16.57 -7.99 2.74
N LEU A 89 -17.78 -8.42 2.34
CA LEU A 89 -18.21 -8.50 0.95
C LEU A 89 -18.52 -7.11 0.34
N ASP A 90 -18.78 -6.14 1.21
CA ASP A 90 -18.86 -4.69 0.98
C ASP A 90 -17.56 -4.05 0.46
N GLU A 91 -16.45 -4.77 0.38
CA GLU A 91 -15.19 -4.27 -0.19
C GLU A 91 -15.35 -4.02 -1.69
N TRP A 92 -14.87 -2.90 -2.23
CA TRP A 92 -15.11 -2.57 -3.65
C TRP A 92 -14.02 -1.77 -4.35
N ILE A 93 -14.00 -1.91 -5.68
CA ILE A 93 -13.17 -1.17 -6.63
C ILE A 93 -14.09 -0.46 -7.62
N GLU A 94 -13.90 0.84 -7.86
CA GLU A 94 -14.71 1.62 -8.81
C GLU A 94 -13.92 1.98 -10.07
N LEU A 95 -14.54 1.71 -11.22
CA LEU A 95 -14.09 2.18 -12.51
C LEU A 95 -14.87 3.41 -12.95
N TYR A 96 -14.16 4.36 -13.55
CA TYR A 96 -14.73 5.49 -14.28
C TYR A 96 -14.40 5.38 -15.77
N ASN A 97 -15.40 5.64 -16.61
CA ASN A 97 -15.22 5.78 -18.04
C ASN A 97 -14.97 7.25 -18.43
N ASN A 98 -13.73 7.58 -18.81
CA ASN A 98 -13.35 8.92 -19.25
C ASN A 98 -13.62 9.18 -20.76
N LEU A 99 -14.31 8.28 -21.45
CA LEU A 99 -14.68 8.43 -22.86
C LEU A 99 -16.10 8.99 -23.03
N GLU A 100 -16.32 9.66 -24.17
CA GLU A 100 -17.63 10.18 -24.60
C GLU A 100 -18.54 9.09 -25.20
N HIS A 101 -18.16 7.81 -25.06
CA HIS A 101 -18.91 6.65 -25.55
C HIS A 101 -18.86 5.48 -24.56
N ASP A 102 -19.84 4.61 -24.66
CA ASP A 102 -19.94 3.39 -23.85
C ASP A 102 -18.80 2.41 -24.20
N VAL A 103 -18.20 1.82 -23.16
CA VAL A 103 -17.08 0.87 -23.28
C VAL A 103 -17.57 -0.53 -22.95
N ASP A 104 -17.28 -1.48 -23.83
CA ASP A 104 -17.40 -2.91 -23.52
C ASP A 104 -16.18 -3.34 -22.69
N LEU A 105 -16.44 -3.88 -21.50
CA LEU A 105 -15.41 -4.38 -20.59
C LEU A 105 -15.01 -5.84 -20.87
N VAL A 106 -15.63 -6.53 -21.83
CA VAL A 106 -15.32 -7.95 -22.13
C VAL A 106 -13.80 -8.20 -22.24
N GLY A 107 -13.30 -9.10 -21.39
CA GLY A 107 -11.89 -9.47 -21.34
C GLY A 107 -10.98 -8.54 -20.55
N TRP A 108 -11.40 -7.30 -20.24
CA TRP A 108 -10.70 -6.48 -19.24
C TRP A 108 -10.73 -7.19 -17.88
N ALA A 109 -9.79 -6.87 -17.00
CA ALA A 109 -9.75 -7.45 -15.66
C ALA A 109 -9.40 -6.45 -14.55
N LEU A 110 -9.90 -6.75 -13.35
CA LEU A 110 -9.40 -6.23 -12.08
C LEU A 110 -8.58 -7.32 -11.38
N ASP A 111 -7.46 -6.95 -10.77
CA ASP A 111 -6.55 -7.90 -10.11
C ASP A 111 -5.88 -7.26 -8.88
N ASP A 112 -5.70 -8.02 -7.80
CA ASP A 112 -4.99 -7.52 -6.61
C ASP A 112 -3.47 -7.73 -6.76
N VAL A 113 -3.03 -8.97 -7.00
CA VAL A 113 -1.62 -9.34 -7.12
C VAL A 113 -1.32 -10.01 -8.45
N LEU A 114 -0.74 -9.26 -9.40
CA LEU A 114 -0.37 -9.72 -10.75
C LEU A 114 0.37 -11.07 -10.76
N GLY A 115 -0.33 -12.13 -11.20
CA GLY A 115 0.22 -13.49 -11.29
C GLY A 115 0.38 -14.23 -9.95
N GLY A 116 -0.25 -13.72 -8.89
CA GLY A 116 -0.38 -14.34 -7.57
C GLY A 116 -1.81 -14.20 -7.05
N GLY A 117 -1.96 -13.86 -5.77
CA GLY A 117 -3.22 -13.35 -5.21
C GLY A 117 -4.42 -14.29 -5.26
N GLU A 118 -5.61 -13.68 -5.24
CA GLU A 118 -6.84 -14.32 -5.70
C GLU A 118 -6.90 -14.30 -7.24
N ARG A 119 -7.82 -15.06 -7.84
CA ARG A 119 -7.92 -15.08 -9.31
C ARG A 119 -8.59 -13.81 -9.84
N ALA A 120 -7.82 -12.94 -10.49
CA ALA A 120 -8.24 -11.80 -11.30
C ALA A 120 -9.69 -11.88 -11.85
N HIS A 121 -10.48 -10.85 -11.57
CA HIS A 121 -11.84 -10.71 -12.05
C HIS A 121 -11.84 -10.23 -13.50
N VAL A 122 -11.95 -11.16 -14.44
CA VAL A 122 -12.18 -10.89 -15.87
C VAL A 122 -13.66 -10.61 -16.12
N PHE A 123 -13.98 -9.47 -16.72
CA PHE A 123 -15.37 -9.07 -16.97
C PHE A 123 -16.03 -9.92 -18.09
N PRO A 124 -17.26 -10.44 -17.87
CA PRO A 124 -17.97 -11.33 -18.81
C PRO A 124 -18.73 -10.56 -19.92
N GLU A 125 -19.27 -11.31 -20.90
CA GLU A 125 -20.14 -10.78 -21.95
C GLU A 125 -21.30 -9.94 -21.41
N GLY A 126 -21.56 -8.79 -22.05
CA GLY A 126 -22.59 -7.83 -21.65
C GLY A 126 -22.14 -6.78 -20.62
N SER A 127 -20.87 -6.82 -20.17
CA SER A 127 -20.31 -5.87 -19.20
C SER A 127 -20.02 -4.50 -19.81
N VAL A 128 -21.05 -3.71 -20.11
CA VAL A 128 -20.89 -2.35 -20.66
C VAL A 128 -20.80 -1.31 -19.54
N LEU A 129 -19.84 -0.39 -19.61
CA LEU A 129 -19.69 0.79 -18.74
C LEU A 129 -19.94 2.06 -19.57
N ARG A 130 -20.97 2.85 -19.24
CA ARG A 130 -21.43 3.95 -20.12
C ARG A 130 -20.48 5.13 -20.14
N ALA A 131 -20.61 6.00 -21.14
CA ALA A 131 -19.90 7.27 -21.22
C ALA A 131 -20.03 8.08 -19.92
N GLY A 132 -18.90 8.41 -19.27
CA GLY A 132 -18.90 9.14 -18.00
C GLY A 132 -19.44 8.38 -16.77
N GLU A 133 -19.71 7.07 -16.87
CA GLU A 133 -20.22 6.27 -15.76
C GLU A 133 -19.12 5.99 -14.73
N TYR A 134 -19.49 6.10 -13.44
CA TYR A 134 -18.75 5.58 -12.29
C TYR A 134 -19.47 4.31 -11.83
N ARG A 135 -18.77 3.17 -11.70
CA ARG A 135 -19.38 1.91 -11.25
C ARG A 135 -18.47 1.16 -10.28
N ALA A 136 -18.95 0.98 -9.05
CA ALA A 136 -18.31 0.14 -8.04
C ALA A 136 -18.59 -1.34 -8.32
N PHE A 137 -17.58 -2.18 -8.17
CA PHE A 137 -17.64 -3.62 -8.28
C PHE A 137 -17.25 -4.22 -6.93
N TYR A 138 -18.20 -4.89 -6.27
CA TYR A 138 -18.08 -5.36 -4.89
C TYR A 138 -17.46 -6.75 -4.81
N ARG A 139 -16.85 -7.09 -3.67
CA ARG A 139 -16.17 -8.36 -3.42
C ARG A 139 -17.12 -9.56 -3.44
N ARG A 140 -18.42 -9.38 -3.17
CA ARG A 140 -19.44 -10.41 -3.47
C ARG A 140 -19.47 -10.83 -4.95
N ASP A 141 -19.13 -9.92 -5.87
CA ASP A 141 -19.22 -10.12 -7.32
C ASP A 141 -17.83 -10.40 -7.92
N THR A 142 -16.80 -9.64 -7.51
CA THR A 142 -15.43 -9.76 -8.05
C THR A 142 -14.65 -10.93 -7.48
N ARG A 143 -14.86 -11.25 -6.19
CA ARG A 143 -14.08 -12.20 -5.37
C ARG A 143 -12.62 -11.82 -5.09
N LEU A 144 -12.17 -10.62 -5.50
CA LEU A 144 -10.88 -10.05 -5.10
C LEU A 144 -10.83 -9.80 -3.58
N ALA A 145 -9.64 -9.67 -3.01
CA ALA A 145 -9.47 -9.68 -1.54
C ALA A 145 -8.38 -8.71 -1.06
N LEU A 146 -8.64 -7.42 -1.18
CA LEU A 146 -7.70 -6.34 -0.91
C LEU A 146 -7.17 -6.36 0.54
N ASN A 147 -5.85 -6.48 0.71
CA ASN A 147 -5.26 -6.62 2.04
C ASN A 147 -5.26 -5.31 2.83
N ASN A 148 -5.98 -5.29 3.97
CA ASN A 148 -6.12 -4.12 4.86
C ASN A 148 -4.80 -3.47 5.33
N THR A 149 -3.69 -4.22 5.33
CA THR A 149 -2.35 -3.74 5.72
C THR A 149 -1.55 -3.09 4.59
N GLY A 150 -2.05 -3.15 3.35
CA GLY A 150 -1.40 -2.64 2.14
C GLY A 150 -1.38 -3.69 1.03
N ASP A 151 -1.76 -3.26 -0.17
CA ASP A 151 -1.90 -4.09 -1.36
C ASP A 151 -1.85 -3.22 -2.63
N ALA A 152 -2.25 -3.77 -3.77
CA ALA A 152 -2.50 -3.02 -4.98
C ALA A 152 -3.89 -3.29 -5.58
N VAL A 153 -4.35 -2.38 -6.42
CA VAL A 153 -5.47 -2.59 -7.36
C VAL A 153 -4.94 -2.38 -8.76
N HIS A 154 -5.06 -3.38 -9.62
CA HIS A 154 -4.66 -3.33 -11.03
C HIS A 154 -5.88 -3.32 -11.94
N LEU A 155 -5.82 -2.52 -13.00
CA LEU A 155 -6.74 -2.55 -14.13
C LEU A 155 -5.98 -3.03 -15.37
N LEU A 156 -6.44 -4.13 -15.97
CA LEU A 156 -5.82 -4.77 -17.12
C LEU A 156 -6.72 -4.70 -18.36
N ALA A 157 -6.13 -4.41 -19.51
CA ALA A 157 -6.78 -4.49 -20.81
C ALA A 157 -6.96 -5.96 -21.26
N PRO A 158 -7.80 -6.25 -22.28
CA PRO A 158 -8.06 -7.63 -22.74
C PRO A 158 -6.86 -8.41 -23.30
N ASP A 159 -5.72 -7.76 -23.55
CA ASP A 159 -4.45 -8.39 -23.94
C ASP A 159 -3.54 -8.73 -22.73
N GLY A 160 -3.97 -8.41 -21.51
CA GLY A 160 -3.19 -8.54 -20.28
C GLY A 160 -2.29 -7.34 -19.94
N THR A 161 -2.30 -6.27 -20.75
CA THR A 161 -1.53 -5.05 -20.46
C THR A 161 -2.13 -4.32 -19.26
N VAL A 162 -1.32 -4.03 -18.24
CA VAL A 162 -1.73 -3.19 -17.10
C VAL A 162 -1.92 -1.75 -17.58
N VAL A 163 -3.16 -1.26 -17.54
CA VAL A 163 -3.55 0.11 -17.90
C VAL A 163 -3.37 1.05 -16.72
N GLU A 164 -3.72 0.59 -15.50
CA GLU A 164 -3.48 1.34 -14.28
C GLU A 164 -3.13 0.43 -13.10
N ALA A 165 -2.37 0.95 -12.14
CA ALA A 165 -2.13 0.33 -10.85
C ALA A 165 -2.24 1.37 -9.72
N ALA A 166 -2.89 1.00 -8.62
CA ALA A 166 -3.03 1.79 -7.41
C ALA A 166 -2.51 1.01 -6.20
N VAL A 167 -1.24 1.23 -5.85
CA VAL A 167 -0.62 0.66 -4.65
C VAL A 167 -1.00 1.49 -3.43
N TYR A 168 -1.37 0.84 -2.33
CA TYR A 168 -1.70 1.48 -1.05
C TYR A 168 -1.05 0.73 0.13
N HIS A 169 -1.26 1.24 1.35
CA HIS A 169 -0.66 0.74 2.59
C HIS A 169 -1.77 0.45 3.63
N THR A 170 -1.47 0.40 4.93
CA THR A 170 -2.50 0.18 5.94
C THR A 170 -3.63 1.22 5.84
N THR A 171 -4.87 0.75 5.66
CA THR A 171 -6.08 1.60 5.68
C THR A 171 -6.84 1.44 7.00
N ALA A 172 -7.89 2.25 7.19
CA ALA A 172 -8.82 2.14 8.31
C ALA A 172 -10.22 1.71 7.80
N PRO A 173 -11.09 1.16 8.68
CA PRO A 173 -12.45 0.81 8.31
C PRO A 173 -13.23 1.99 7.72
N ASP A 174 -14.01 1.71 6.68
CA ASP A 174 -14.82 2.66 5.90
C ASP A 174 -14.04 3.81 5.22
N VAL A 175 -12.71 3.71 5.13
CA VAL A 175 -11.86 4.68 4.43
C VAL A 175 -11.55 4.20 3.00
N ALA A 176 -12.19 4.86 2.04
CA ALA A 176 -11.88 4.72 0.62
C ALA A 176 -10.69 5.58 0.18
N HIS A 177 -10.08 5.18 -0.92
CA HIS A 177 -9.03 5.89 -1.65
C HIS A 177 -9.64 6.51 -2.91
N SER A 178 -9.91 7.83 -2.92
CA SER A 178 -10.59 8.54 -4.02
C SER A 178 -9.67 9.48 -4.83
N ARG A 179 -10.08 9.84 -6.06
CA ARG A 179 -9.42 10.88 -6.89
C ARG A 179 -10.39 11.93 -7.40
N ARG A 180 -10.05 13.23 -7.23
CA ARG A 180 -10.87 14.38 -7.71
C ARG A 180 -11.09 14.41 -9.23
N ARG A 181 -10.16 13.83 -9.95
CA ARG A 181 -10.09 13.80 -11.41
C ARG A 181 -9.67 12.36 -11.74
N PRO A 182 -10.60 11.42 -11.94
CA PRO A 182 -10.24 10.05 -12.31
C PRO A 182 -9.26 10.02 -13.49
N CYS A 183 -8.53 8.90 -13.62
CA CYS A 183 -7.49 8.70 -14.62
C CYS A 183 -6.29 9.67 -14.49
N SER A 184 -6.18 10.41 -13.38
CA SER A 184 -5.12 11.39 -13.16
C SER A 184 -4.94 11.77 -11.68
N GLY A 185 -3.74 12.24 -11.33
CA GLY A 185 -3.48 12.85 -10.03
C GLY A 185 -3.59 11.91 -8.81
N PRO A 186 -3.36 12.46 -7.60
CA PRO A 186 -3.08 11.66 -6.42
C PRO A 186 -4.34 11.21 -5.67
N TRP A 187 -4.27 9.99 -5.12
CA TRP A 187 -5.25 9.41 -4.20
C TRP A 187 -5.46 10.22 -2.91
N ARG A 188 -6.64 10.11 -2.31
CA ARG A 188 -7.06 10.79 -1.08
C ARG A 188 -7.82 9.81 -0.18
N MET A 189 -7.56 9.86 1.12
CA MET A 189 -8.14 8.97 2.16
C MET A 189 -8.94 9.76 3.22
N ASN A 190 -9.28 11.02 2.94
CA ASN A 190 -9.87 11.94 3.92
C ASN A 190 -11.25 12.46 3.48
N TRP A 191 -11.88 11.79 2.52
CA TRP A 191 -13.18 12.11 1.94
C TRP A 191 -14.21 11.03 2.34
N GLN A 192 -15.49 11.31 2.15
CA GLN A 192 -16.54 10.28 2.26
C GLN A 192 -16.54 9.41 1.00
N PRO A 193 -16.60 8.06 1.12
CA PRO A 193 -16.72 7.18 -0.03
C PRO A 193 -18.01 7.43 -0.84
N THR A 194 -17.92 7.30 -2.15
CA THR A 194 -18.93 7.73 -3.13
C THR A 194 -19.25 6.66 -4.19
N PRO A 195 -19.52 5.39 -3.84
CA PRO A 195 -19.70 4.33 -4.83
C PRO A 195 -20.84 4.61 -5.82
N GLY A 196 -20.53 4.42 -7.10
CA GLY A 196 -21.39 4.68 -8.24
C GLY A 196 -21.56 6.17 -8.58
N LYS A 197 -20.69 7.06 -8.07
CA LYS A 197 -20.88 8.52 -8.11
C LYS A 197 -19.54 9.26 -8.27
N VAL A 198 -19.63 10.54 -8.66
CA VAL A 198 -18.45 11.41 -8.73
C VAL A 198 -17.87 11.68 -7.33
N ASN A 199 -16.57 11.44 -7.17
CA ASN A 199 -15.79 11.75 -5.97
C ASN A 199 -15.97 13.21 -5.51
N THR A 200 -16.55 13.42 -4.32
CA THR A 200 -16.78 14.76 -3.76
C THR A 200 -15.88 15.06 -2.55
N ILE A 201 -15.49 16.34 -2.40
CA ILE A 201 -14.67 16.79 -1.27
C ILE A 201 -15.56 17.06 -0.06
N VAL A 202 -16.12 16.01 0.53
CA VAL A 202 -16.76 16.05 1.85
C VAL A 202 -15.78 15.46 2.87
N PRO A 203 -15.25 16.23 3.83
CA PRO A 203 -14.30 15.71 4.82
C PRO A 203 -14.87 14.53 5.61
N TRP A 204 -14.07 13.48 5.78
CA TRP A 204 -14.45 12.32 6.60
C TRP A 204 -14.78 12.74 8.05
N GLN A 205 -16.01 12.50 8.50
CA GLN A 205 -16.47 12.80 9.86
C GLN A 205 -16.64 11.51 10.66
N ALA A 206 -15.53 11.02 11.20
CA ALA A 206 -15.54 9.89 12.14
C ALA A 206 -16.49 10.18 13.33
N GLY A 207 -17.51 9.35 13.53
CA GLY A 207 -18.45 9.46 14.66
C GLY A 207 -19.79 10.15 14.39
N GLY A 208 -20.17 10.37 13.12
CA GLY A 208 -21.46 10.95 12.71
C GLY A 208 -22.72 10.07 12.95
N GLY A 209 -22.86 9.47 14.13
CA GLY A 209 -23.89 8.47 14.44
C GLY A 209 -25.29 9.03 14.64
N SER A 210 -26.01 9.41 13.57
CA SER A 210 -27.49 9.33 13.48
C SER A 210 -28.03 9.75 12.11
N GLY A 211 -28.94 8.94 11.56
CA GLY A 211 -29.90 9.36 10.55
C GLY A 211 -29.38 9.45 9.11
N TRP A 212 -29.73 8.46 8.29
CA TRP A 212 -29.85 8.66 6.85
C TRP A 212 -30.82 9.82 6.58
N THR A 213 -30.40 10.82 5.79
CA THR A 213 -31.32 11.78 5.18
C THR A 213 -30.78 12.18 3.81
N THR A 214 -31.23 11.48 2.77
CA THR A 214 -30.94 11.77 1.37
C THR A 214 -31.72 13.01 0.91
N HIS A 215 -31.28 14.18 1.36
CA HIS A 215 -31.78 15.48 0.93
C HIS A 215 -30.71 16.29 0.19
N LEU A 216 -30.20 15.71 -0.89
CA LEU A 216 -29.97 16.51 -2.09
C LEU A 216 -31.33 16.70 -2.77
N PRO A 217 -31.92 17.91 -2.78
CA PRO A 217 -33.16 18.13 -3.51
C PRO A 217 -32.90 17.98 -5.01
N ILE A 218 -33.78 17.26 -5.71
CA ILE A 218 -33.76 17.16 -7.17
C ILE A 218 -34.20 18.51 -7.75
N ALA A 219 -33.25 19.42 -7.92
CA ALA A 219 -33.45 20.76 -8.46
C ALA A 219 -33.41 20.73 -10.00
N TRP A 220 -34.50 20.27 -10.63
CA TRP A 220 -34.71 20.48 -12.06
C TRP A 220 -34.88 21.99 -12.36
N ARG A 221 -33.94 22.58 -13.09
CA ARG A 221 -34.10 23.81 -13.88
C ARG A 221 -33.19 23.78 -15.10
#